data_AF-A0A2V8H459-F1
#
_entry.id   AF-A0A2V8H459-F1
#
_cell.length_a   1.000
_cell.length_b   1.000
_cell.length_c   1.000
_cell.angle_alpha   90.00
_cell.angle_beta   90.00
_cell.angle_gamma   90.00
#
_symmetry.space_group_name_H-M   'P 1'
#
loop_
_entity.id
_entity.type
_entity.pdbx_description
1 polymer ?
#
loop_
_entity_poly.entity_id
_entity_poly.type
_entity_poly.pdbx_seq_one_letter_code
_entity_poly.pdbx_strand_id
1 'polypeptide(L)'
;MSTYFERWKFRHPNPDDFFQAIGAAAGRDLTPFFNDVYRGSNTFDYGVQQLTSTPAGKDHFRTTVVARRFGEAIFPVDVVTTFSDGSTKAERWNGVERRIIYRYDTNVRARSVAVDPNRVLMLDVNYTNNSRTLQPRGDEASLKWSLKWMAWLQDLLVTYASLV
;
A
#
# COMPACT_ATOMS: atom_id res chain seq x y z
N MET A 1 -1.92 -11.36 23.41
CA MET A 1 -1.05 -10.71 24.44
C MET A 1 -1.18 -11.37 25.81
N SER A 2 -2.38 -11.48 26.40
CA SER A 2 -2.57 -12.13 27.73
C SER A 2 -1.97 -13.54 27.81
N THR A 3 -2.14 -14.37 26.77
CA THR A 3 -1.63 -15.75 26.73
C THR A 3 -0.10 -15.84 26.71
N TYR A 4 0.59 -14.89 26.08
CA TYR A 4 2.05 -14.84 26.08
C TYR A 4 2.58 -14.43 27.46
N PHE A 5 1.98 -13.38 28.03
CA PHE A 5 2.33 -12.89 29.37
C PHE A 5 2.17 -13.98 30.44
N GLU A 6 1.03 -14.68 30.46
CA GLU A 6 0.79 -15.77 31.42
C GLU A 6 1.80 -16.92 31.29
N ARG A 7 2.27 -17.21 30.08
CA ARG A 7 3.18 -18.33 29.81
C ARG A 7 4.65 -18.02 30.13
N TRP A 8 5.04 -16.75 30.03
CA TRP A 8 6.43 -16.32 30.14
C TRP A 8 6.71 -15.35 31.28
N LYS A 9 5.71 -15.03 32.12
CA LYS A 9 5.93 -14.28 33.36
C LYS A 9 7.03 -14.95 34.19
N PHE A 10 7.99 -14.15 34.64
CA PHE A 10 9.17 -14.57 35.41
C PHE A 10 10.15 -15.50 34.67
N ARG A 11 10.16 -15.50 33.33
CA ARG A 11 11.14 -16.21 32.48
C ARG A 11 11.82 -15.23 31.51
N HIS A 12 12.91 -15.67 30.87
CA HIS A 12 13.59 -14.96 29.78
C HIS A 12 13.28 -15.63 28.43
N PRO A 13 12.13 -15.32 27.79
CA PRO A 13 11.80 -15.84 26.47
C PRO A 13 12.77 -15.32 25.41
N ASN A 14 13.03 -16.15 24.40
CA ASN A 14 13.72 -15.74 23.19
C ASN A 14 12.72 -15.09 22.22
N PRO A 15 13.17 -14.31 21.22
CA PRO A 15 12.30 -13.72 20.20
C PRO A 15 11.40 -14.75 19.50
N ASP A 16 11.90 -15.97 19.31
CA ASP A 16 11.16 -17.07 18.68
C ASP A 16 9.91 -17.49 19.47
N ASP A 17 9.97 -17.45 20.80
CA ASP A 17 8.85 -17.77 21.69
C ASP A 17 7.71 -16.75 21.53
N PHE A 18 8.06 -15.49 21.28
CA PHE A 18 7.11 -14.44 20.99
C PHE A 18 6.47 -14.62 19.60
N PHE A 19 7.26 -14.94 18.58
CA PHE A 19 6.75 -15.17 17.22
C PHE A 19 5.77 -16.35 17.17
N GLN A 20 6.09 -17.45 17.87
CA GLN A 20 5.19 -18.59 17.98
C GLN A 20 3.89 -18.23 18.72
N ALA A 21 3.97 -17.46 19.81
CA ALA A 21 2.78 -17.05 20.55
C ALA A 21 1.85 -16.15 19.73
N ILE A 22 2.40 -15.25 18.91
CA ILE A 22 1.60 -14.44 17.99
C ILE A 22 1.03 -15.30 16.86
N GLY A 23 1.83 -16.17 16.24
CA GLY A 23 1.35 -17.06 15.18
C GLY A 23 0.19 -17.95 15.64
N ALA A 24 0.30 -18.51 16.85
CA ALA A 24 -0.76 -19.28 17.48
C ALA A 24 -2.03 -18.45 17.75
N ALA A 25 -1.88 -17.22 18.25
CA ALA A 25 -3.03 -16.32 18.48
C ALA A 25 -3.68 -15.83 17.17
N ALA A 26 -2.90 -15.70 16.09
CA ALA A 26 -3.36 -15.26 14.78
C ALA A 26 -3.92 -16.40 13.91
N GLY A 27 -3.74 -17.66 14.32
CA GLY A 27 -4.17 -18.84 13.57
C GLY A 27 -3.41 -19.05 12.25
N ARG A 28 -2.21 -18.47 12.10
CA ARG A 28 -1.39 -18.58 10.88
C ARG A 28 0.09 -18.51 11.20
N ASP A 29 0.91 -19.15 10.38
CA ASP A 29 2.36 -19.04 10.48
C ASP A 29 2.84 -17.66 10.00
N LEU A 30 3.43 -16.89 10.91
CA LEU A 30 3.98 -15.56 10.65
C LEU A 30 5.51 -15.57 10.59
N THR A 31 6.14 -16.75 10.67
CA THR A 31 7.59 -16.89 10.61
C THR A 31 8.21 -16.22 9.38
N PRO A 32 7.63 -16.30 8.17
CA PRO A 32 8.17 -15.58 7.00
C PRO A 32 8.19 -14.06 7.18
N PHE A 33 7.13 -13.48 7.76
CA PHE A 33 7.05 -12.05 8.03
C PHE A 33 8.10 -11.60 9.05
N PHE A 34 8.26 -12.33 10.15
CA PHE A 34 9.28 -12.00 11.15
C PHE A 34 10.71 -12.25 10.65
N ASN A 35 10.91 -13.21 9.74
CA ASN A 35 12.20 -13.38 9.07
C ASN A 35 12.56 -12.13 8.27
N ASP A 36 11.64 -11.60 7.46
CA ASP A 36 11.91 -10.42 6.64
C ASP A 36 12.07 -9.14 7.49
N VAL A 37 11.25 -8.96 8.54
CA VAL A 37 11.21 -7.73 9.35
C VAL A 37 12.29 -7.68 10.44
N TYR A 38 12.51 -8.80 11.13
CA TYR A 38 13.34 -8.83 12.33
C TYR A 38 14.72 -9.46 12.09
N ARG A 39 14.80 -10.49 11.25
CA ARG A 39 16.06 -11.23 11.01
C ARG A 39 16.78 -10.79 9.74
N GLY A 40 16.07 -10.18 8.80
CA GLY A 40 16.57 -9.72 7.51
C GLY A 40 16.77 -8.21 7.44
N SER A 41 17.49 -7.78 6.40
CA SER A 41 17.58 -6.38 5.97
C SER A 41 16.67 -6.08 4.77
N ASN A 42 15.69 -6.95 4.52
CA ASN A 42 14.78 -6.84 3.39
C ASN A 42 13.82 -5.66 3.60
N THR A 43 13.57 -4.92 2.53
CA THR A 43 12.60 -3.82 2.53
C THR A 43 11.31 -4.25 1.84
N PHE A 44 10.18 -3.72 2.30
CA PHE A 44 8.91 -3.79 1.60
C PHE A 44 8.81 -2.57 0.67
N ASP A 45 8.64 -2.79 -0.63
CA ASP A 45 8.36 -1.74 -1.60
C ASP A 45 7.46 -2.33 -2.69
N TYR A 46 6.19 -1.94 -2.67
CA TYR A 46 5.14 -2.45 -3.53
C TYR A 46 4.51 -1.32 -4.33
N GLY A 47 4.77 -1.30 -5.64
CA GLY A 47 4.39 -0.18 -6.48
C GLY A 47 3.66 -0.57 -7.76
N VAL A 48 3.03 0.44 -8.37
CA VAL A 48 2.46 0.33 -9.72
C VAL A 48 3.55 0.68 -10.73
N GLN A 49 4.04 -0.32 -11.47
CA GLN A 49 5.01 -0.09 -12.54
C GLN A 49 4.34 0.53 -13.76
N GLN A 50 3.15 0.04 -14.15
CA GLN A 50 2.48 0.49 -15.36
C GLN A 50 0.95 0.42 -15.22
N LEU A 51 0.29 1.42 -15.79
CA LEU A 51 -1.15 1.43 -16.02
C LEU A 51 -1.35 1.96 -17.43
N THR A 52 -1.98 1.18 -18.29
CA THR A 52 -2.39 1.59 -19.63
C THR A 52 -3.83 1.20 -19.88
N SER A 53 -4.55 1.99 -20.65
CA SER A 53 -5.90 1.69 -21.11
C SER A 53 -6.01 2.14 -22.56
N THR A 54 -5.96 1.18 -23.48
CA THR A 54 -5.96 1.43 -24.92
C THR A 54 -7.30 1.03 -25.55
N PRO A 55 -7.84 1.79 -26.50
CA PRO A 55 -9.02 1.36 -27.26
C PRO A 55 -8.76 0.01 -27.95
N ALA A 56 -9.70 -0.93 -27.83
CA ALA A 56 -9.65 -2.27 -28.42
C ALA A 56 -10.84 -2.55 -29.37
N GLY A 57 -11.64 -1.53 -29.68
CA GLY A 57 -12.83 -1.58 -30.52
C GLY A 57 -13.69 -0.33 -30.32
N LYS A 58 -14.88 -0.30 -30.93
CA LYS A 58 -15.87 0.74 -30.65
C LYS A 58 -16.37 0.56 -29.21
N ASP A 59 -16.11 1.55 -28.36
CA ASP A 59 -16.50 1.56 -26.94
C ASP A 59 -15.91 0.41 -26.09
N HIS A 60 -14.77 -0.16 -26.50
CA HIS A 60 -14.03 -1.15 -25.73
C HIS A 60 -12.62 -0.65 -25.42
N PHE A 61 -12.19 -0.87 -24.19
CA PHE A 61 -10.85 -0.55 -23.70
C PHE A 61 -10.18 -1.81 -23.16
N ARG A 62 -8.93 -2.02 -23.58
CA ARG A 62 -8.02 -2.97 -22.97
C ARG A 62 -7.17 -2.26 -21.94
N THR A 63 -7.43 -2.55 -20.67
CA THR A 63 -6.64 -2.07 -19.54
C THR A 63 -5.56 -3.08 -19.19
N THR A 64 -4.31 -2.63 -19.09
CA THR A 64 -3.20 -3.42 -18.56
C THR A 64 -2.63 -2.74 -17.31
N VAL A 65 -2.63 -3.48 -16.22
CA VAL A 65 -2.04 -3.09 -14.94
C VAL A 65 -0.81 -3.95 -14.71
N VAL A 66 0.30 -3.31 -14.37
CA VAL A 66 1.52 -4.00 -13.95
C VAL A 66 1.86 -3.52 -12.56
N ALA A 67 1.72 -4.40 -11.58
CA ALA A 67 2.20 -4.20 -10.22
C ALA A 67 3.54 -4.90 -10.05
N ARG A 68 4.43 -4.30 -9.27
CA ARG A 68 5.80 -4.78 -9.05
C ARG A 68 6.19 -4.65 -7.59
N ARG A 69 6.93 -5.65 -7.11
CA ARG A 69 7.63 -5.67 -5.84
C ARG A 69 9.05 -5.21 -6.13
N PHE A 70 9.38 -4.01 -5.69
CA PHE A 70 10.72 -3.43 -5.82
C PHE A 70 11.63 -3.86 -4.67
N GLY A 71 11.04 -4.16 -3.52
CA GLY A 71 11.72 -4.73 -2.35
C GLY A 71 11.88 -6.25 -2.44
N GLU A 72 12.62 -6.79 -1.48
CA GLU A 72 12.86 -8.23 -1.38
C GLU A 72 11.90 -8.93 -0.41
N ALA A 73 11.31 -8.19 0.54
CA ALA A 73 10.39 -8.75 1.51
C ALA A 73 9.04 -9.10 0.89
N ILE A 74 8.47 -10.26 1.27
CA ILE A 74 7.24 -10.78 0.67
C ILE A 74 6.06 -10.54 1.59
N PHE A 75 5.04 -9.86 1.09
CA PHE A 75 3.78 -9.63 1.78
C PHE A 75 2.57 -9.68 0.84
N PRO A 76 1.45 -10.29 1.28
CA PRO A 76 0.23 -10.30 0.49
C PRO A 76 -0.51 -8.95 0.56
N VAL A 77 -0.71 -8.32 -0.59
CA VAL A 77 -1.32 -6.99 -0.75
C VAL A 77 -2.47 -7.01 -1.75
N ASP A 78 -3.38 -6.03 -1.65
CA ASP A 78 -4.47 -5.88 -2.63
C ASP A 78 -4.06 -4.92 -3.74
N VAL A 79 -4.41 -5.23 -4.98
CA VAL A 79 -4.26 -4.34 -6.13
C VAL A 79 -5.64 -3.94 -6.62
N VAL A 80 -5.99 -2.68 -6.45
CA VAL A 80 -7.32 -2.16 -6.77
C VAL A 80 -7.24 -1.22 -7.95
N THR A 81 -7.94 -1.59 -9.02
CA THR A 81 -8.10 -0.79 -10.24
C THR A 81 -9.47 -0.11 -10.20
N THR A 82 -9.49 1.22 -10.37
CA THR A 82 -10.72 2.03 -10.43
C THR A 82 -10.93 2.51 -11.87
N PHE A 83 -12.14 2.36 -12.38
CA PHE A 83 -12.54 2.78 -13.72
C PHE A 83 -13.20 4.17 -13.70
N SER A 84 -13.38 4.78 -14.88
CA SER A 84 -13.93 6.13 -14.99
C SER A 84 -15.40 6.25 -14.57
N ASP A 85 -16.16 5.15 -14.57
CA ASP A 85 -17.54 5.06 -14.08
C ASP A 85 -17.64 4.90 -12.55
N GLY A 86 -16.50 4.77 -11.86
CA GLY A 86 -16.43 4.53 -10.42
C GLY A 86 -16.43 3.05 -10.02
N SER A 87 -16.61 2.12 -10.97
CA SER A 87 -16.46 0.69 -10.70
C SER A 87 -15.02 0.34 -10.30
N THR A 88 -14.85 -0.74 -9.53
CA THR A 88 -13.54 -1.19 -9.06
C THR A 88 -13.34 -2.68 -9.27
N LYS A 89 -12.08 -3.08 -9.49
CA LYS A 89 -11.61 -4.46 -9.50
C LYS A 89 -10.48 -4.61 -8.49
N ALA A 90 -10.71 -5.42 -7.47
CA ALA A 90 -9.73 -5.71 -6.42
C ALA A 90 -9.18 -7.12 -6.61
N GLU A 91 -7.86 -7.24 -6.74
CA GLU A 91 -7.17 -8.50 -6.92
C GLU A 91 -6.19 -8.71 -5.75
N ARG A 92 -6.22 -9.90 -5.13
CA ARG A 92 -5.30 -10.24 -4.04
C ARG A 92 -4.00 -10.77 -4.63
N TRP A 93 -2.90 -10.07 -4.39
CA TRP A 93 -1.57 -10.51 -4.80
C TRP A 93 -0.82 -11.08 -3.59
N ASN A 94 -0.32 -12.31 -3.69
CA ASN A 94 0.49 -12.94 -2.63
C ASN A 94 1.88 -12.30 -2.46
N GLY A 95 2.32 -11.50 -3.44
CA GLY A 95 3.61 -10.84 -3.43
C GLY A 95 4.80 -11.74 -3.71
N VAL A 96 4.63 -13.01 -4.11
CA VAL A 96 5.72 -13.98 -4.34
C VAL A 96 6.44 -13.69 -5.65
N GLU A 97 5.72 -13.50 -6.76
CA GLU A 97 6.35 -13.04 -7.99
C GLU A 97 6.88 -11.63 -7.80
N ARG A 98 7.97 -11.26 -8.49
CA ARG A 98 8.42 -9.86 -8.49
C ARG A 98 7.46 -8.92 -9.24
N ARG A 99 6.68 -9.46 -10.19
CA ARG A 99 5.80 -8.70 -11.07
C ARG A 99 4.54 -9.50 -11.37
N ILE A 100 3.39 -8.85 -11.28
CA ILE A 100 2.09 -9.40 -11.70
C ILE A 100 1.44 -8.48 -12.72
N ILE A 101 0.72 -9.06 -13.68
CA ILE A 101 0.06 -8.34 -14.76
C ILE A 101 -1.42 -8.70 -14.76
N TYR A 102 -2.27 -7.69 -14.55
CA TYR A 102 -3.71 -7.83 -14.72
C TYR A 102 -4.14 -7.21 -16.04
N ARG A 103 -5.04 -7.91 -16.75
CA ARG A 103 -5.61 -7.45 -18.01
C ARG A 103 -7.12 -7.49 -17.90
N TYR A 104 -7.75 -6.39 -18.28
CA TYR A 104 -9.20 -6.26 -18.30
C TYR A 104 -9.63 -5.74 -19.66
N ASP A 105 -10.59 -6.41 -20.28
CA ASP A 105 -11.28 -5.91 -21.47
C ASP A 105 -12.65 -5.40 -21.00
N THR A 106 -12.82 -4.07 -20.98
CA THR A 106 -13.98 -3.38 -20.39
C THR A 106 -14.46 -2.27 -21.30
N ASN A 107 -15.74 -1.91 -21.23
CA ASN A 107 -16.29 -0.80 -22.02
C ASN A 107 -15.91 0.58 -21.44
N VAL A 108 -15.25 0.56 -20.28
CA VAL A 108 -14.92 1.74 -19.49
C VAL A 108 -13.41 1.86 -19.41
N ARG A 109 -12.90 3.09 -19.51
CA ARG A 109 -11.47 3.38 -19.37
C ARG A 109 -11.03 3.26 -17.91
N ALA A 110 -9.86 2.70 -17.66
CA ALA A 110 -9.26 2.77 -16.33
C ALA A 110 -8.96 4.24 -15.94
N ARG A 111 -9.20 4.60 -14.68
CA ARG A 111 -8.90 5.92 -14.13
C ARG A 111 -7.61 5.89 -13.32
N SER A 112 -7.50 4.91 -12.43
CA SER A 112 -6.40 4.79 -11.49
C SER A 112 -6.21 3.35 -11.05
N VAL A 113 -5.04 3.05 -10.51
CA VAL A 113 -4.76 1.81 -9.81
C VAL A 113 -3.94 2.10 -8.56
N ALA A 114 -4.19 1.36 -7.49
CA ALA A 114 -3.47 1.44 -6.24
C ALA A 114 -3.11 0.04 -5.73
N VAL A 115 -1.88 -0.13 -5.27
CA VAL A 115 -1.41 -1.27 -4.49
C VAL A 115 -1.55 -0.91 -3.02
N ASP A 116 -2.12 -1.81 -2.24
CA ASP A 116 -2.44 -1.64 -0.82
C ASP A 116 -3.18 -0.32 -0.50
N PRO A 117 -4.37 -0.10 -1.08
CA PRO A 117 -5.11 1.15 -0.87
C PRO A 117 -5.49 1.40 0.60
N ASN A 118 -5.64 0.34 1.39
CA ASN A 118 -5.98 0.40 2.81
C ASN A 118 -4.75 0.56 3.71
N ARG A 119 -3.52 0.59 3.14
CA ARG A 119 -2.26 0.71 3.87
C ARG A 119 -2.11 -0.33 4.98
N VAL A 120 -2.47 -1.58 4.66
CA VAL A 120 -2.26 -2.72 5.56
C VAL A 120 -0.77 -2.93 5.80
N LEU A 121 0.06 -2.71 4.78
CA LEU A 121 1.51 -2.79 4.85
C LEU A 121 2.11 -1.44 5.24
N MET A 122 2.17 -1.17 6.54
CA MET A 122 2.74 0.08 7.08
C MET A 122 4.28 0.16 6.97
N LEU A 123 4.94 -0.93 6.59
CA LEU A 123 6.39 -1.02 6.45
C LEU A 123 6.88 -0.75 5.02
N ASP A 124 5.97 -0.36 4.11
CA ASP A 124 6.35 0.06 2.77
C ASP A 124 7.23 1.32 2.84
N VAL A 125 8.42 1.25 2.23
CA VAL A 125 9.38 2.35 2.25
C VAL A 125 9.02 3.48 1.29
N ASN A 126 8.13 3.24 0.32
CA ASN A 126 7.81 4.20 -0.73
C ASN A 126 6.33 4.21 -1.16
N TYR A 127 5.47 4.73 -0.29
CA TYR A 127 4.04 4.97 -0.61
C TYR A 127 3.75 5.80 -1.86
N THR A 128 4.72 6.56 -2.37
CA THR A 128 4.48 7.46 -3.51
C THR A 128 4.35 6.71 -4.83
N ASN A 129 4.89 5.48 -4.91
CA ASN A 129 4.81 4.63 -6.10
C ASN A 129 3.61 3.64 -6.05
N ASN A 130 2.91 3.54 -4.91
CA ASN A 130 1.82 2.59 -4.69
C ASN A 130 0.59 2.91 -5.52
N SER A 131 0.49 4.09 -6.13
CA SER A 131 -0.66 4.44 -6.95
C SER A 131 -0.27 5.14 -8.24
N ARG A 132 -1.10 4.97 -9.28
CA ARG A 132 -0.94 5.65 -10.56
C ARG A 132 -2.28 6.02 -11.15
N THR A 133 -2.37 7.20 -11.74
CA THR A 133 -3.54 7.69 -12.47
C THR A 133 -3.22 7.83 -13.96
N LEU A 134 -4.20 7.61 -14.84
CA LEU A 134 -4.00 7.81 -16.29
C LEU A 134 -4.05 9.29 -16.70
N GLN A 135 -4.84 10.09 -15.98
CA GLN A 135 -4.91 11.53 -16.20
C GLN A 135 -4.24 12.26 -15.03
N PRO A 136 -3.38 13.25 -15.30
CA PRO A 136 -2.84 14.10 -14.27
C PRO A 136 -3.96 14.96 -13.66
N ARG A 137 -4.00 15.06 -12.33
CA ARG A 137 -4.96 15.92 -11.58
C ARG A 137 -4.25 17.18 -11.09
N GLY A 138 -3.66 17.94 -12.03
CA GLY A 138 -2.78 19.08 -11.73
C GLY A 138 -3.47 20.17 -10.91
N ASP A 139 -4.66 20.60 -11.33
CA ASP A 139 -5.41 21.68 -10.69
C ASP A 139 -5.84 21.33 -9.27
N GLU A 140 -6.30 20.09 -9.05
CA GLU A 140 -6.64 19.61 -7.70
C GLU A 140 -5.40 19.53 -6.80
N ALA A 141 -4.25 19.12 -7.37
CA ALA A 141 -3.00 19.03 -6.64
C ALA A 141 -2.47 20.41 -6.23
N SER A 142 -2.50 21.40 -7.13
CA SER A 142 -2.06 22.76 -6.84
C SER A 142 -2.93 23.39 -5.75
N LEU A 143 -4.26 23.31 -5.87
CA LEU A 143 -5.19 23.78 -4.86
C LEU A 143 -4.92 23.16 -3.49
N LYS A 144 -4.73 21.83 -3.42
CA LYS A 144 -4.41 21.12 -2.18
C LYS A 144 -3.13 21.68 -1.52
N TRP A 145 -2.07 21.88 -2.30
CA TRP A 145 -0.80 22.39 -1.76
C TRP A 145 -0.90 23.85 -1.34
N SER A 146 -1.60 24.69 -2.10
CA SER A 146 -1.89 26.07 -1.70
C SER A 146 -2.67 26.15 -0.40
N LEU A 147 -3.71 25.33 -0.24
CA LEU A 147 -4.49 25.26 1.01
C LEU A 147 -3.65 24.78 2.20
N LYS A 148 -2.79 23.77 2.00
CA LYS A 148 -1.88 23.32 3.05
C LYS A 148 -0.93 24.44 3.45
N TRP A 149 -0.35 25.15 2.50
CA TRP A 149 0.53 26.28 2.78
C TRP A 149 -0.19 27.40 3.54
N MET A 150 -1.43 27.74 3.15
CA MET A 150 -2.26 28.72 3.86
C MET A 150 -2.53 28.31 5.30
N ALA A 151 -2.79 27.03 5.57
CA ALA A 151 -2.97 26.52 6.93
C ALA A 151 -1.69 26.68 7.76
N TRP A 152 -0.52 26.35 7.20
CA TRP A 152 0.76 26.57 7.88
C TRP A 152 1.04 28.06 8.15
N LEU A 153 0.71 28.94 7.20
CA LEU A 153 0.83 30.38 7.38
C LEU A 153 -0.10 30.88 8.51
N GLN A 154 -1.34 30.40 8.53
CA GLN A 154 -2.30 30.71 9.59
C GLN A 154 -1.76 30.29 10.97
N ASP A 155 -1.27 29.06 11.10
CA ASP A 155 -0.71 28.54 12.36
C ASP A 155 0.50 29.36 12.83
N LEU A 156 1.37 29.78 11.91
CA LEU A 156 2.52 30.62 12.21
C LEU A 156 2.08 32.00 12.72
N LEU A 157 1.08 32.62 12.08
CA LEU A 157 0.55 33.92 12.51
C LEU A 157 -0.13 33.86 13.88
N VAL A 158 -0.91 32.80 14.15
CA VAL A 158 -1.54 32.57 15.46
C VAL A 158 -0.47 32.35 16.53
N THR A 159 0.55 31.56 16.23
CA THR A 159 1.67 31.32 17.15
C THR A 159 2.40 32.64 17.45
N TYR A 160 2.72 33.44 16.44
CA TYR A 160 3.34 34.75 16.63
C TYR A 160 2.47 35.69 17.47
N ALA A 161 1.17 35.78 17.19
CA ALA A 161 0.23 36.60 17.95
C ALA A 161 0.08 36.15 19.42
N SER A 162 0.39 34.88 19.74
CA SER A 162 0.38 34.39 21.13
C SER A 162 1.65 34.76 21.92
N LEU A 163 2.72 35.14 21.23
CA LEU A 163 4.03 35.45 21.83
C LEU A 163 4.26 36.96 22.03
N VAL A 164 3.40 37.81 21.47
CA VAL A 164 3.44 39.29 21.57
C VAL A 164 2.24 39.76 22.39
#